data_AF-A0ABD0NPP6-F1
#
_entry.id   AF-A0ABD0NPP6-F1
#
_cell.length_a   1.000
_cell.length_b   1.000
_cell.length_c   1.000
_cell.angle_alpha   90.00
_cell.angle_beta   90.00
_cell.angle_gamma   90.00
#
_symmetry.space_group_name_H-M   'P 1'
#
loop_
_entity.id
_entity.type
_entity.pdbx_description
1 polymer ?
#
loop_
_entity_poly.entity_id
_entity_poly.type
_entity_poly.pdbx_seq_one_letter_code
_entity_poly.pdbx_strand_id
1 'polypeptide(L)' 'MSVSVIIKWGGQEYSISTLSEEDTVLDLKQSIKSLTGVLPERQKLLGLKVK' A
#
# COMPACT_ATOMS: atom_id res chain seq x y z
N MET A 1 -9.73 -5.31 -12.47
CA MET A 1 -8.55 -6.20 -12.63
C MET A 1 -7.76 -6.21 -11.33
N SER A 2 -6.86 -7.18 -11.11
CA SER A 2 -6.01 -7.16 -9.90
C SER A 2 -4.77 -6.30 -10.13
N VAL A 3 -4.43 -5.49 -9.13
CA VAL A 3 -3.27 -4.60 -9.12
C VAL A 3 -2.26 -5.15 -8.13
N SER A 4 -1.01 -5.28 -8.59
CA SER A 4 0.10 -5.68 -7.73
C SER A 4 1.06 -4.52 -7.50
N VAL A 5 1.38 -4.23 -6.24
CA VAL A 5 2.26 -3.13 -5.84
C VAL A 5 3.31 -3.63 -4.87
N ILE A 6 4.55 -3.14 -5.01
CA ILE A 6 5.64 -3.39 -4.07
C ILE A 6 5.84 -2.14 -3.21
N ILE A 7 5.71 -2.29 -1.89
CA ILE A 7 5.92 -1.24 -0.90
C ILE A 7 7.29 -1.44 -0.27
N LYS A 8 8.13 -0.40 -0.32
CA LYS A 8 9.44 -0.39 0.34
C LYS A 8 9.35 0.42 1.63
N TRP A 9 9.61 -0.22 2.76
CA TRP A 9 9.57 0.41 4.07
C TRP A 9 10.65 -0.16 5.00
N GLY A 10 11.38 0.71 5.69
CA GLY A 10 12.39 0.29 6.67
C GLY A 10 13.53 -0.58 6.11
N GLY A 11 13.83 -0.47 4.80
CA GLY A 11 14.82 -1.32 4.13
C GLY A 11 14.31 -2.70 3.73
N GLN A 12 13.01 -2.99 3.93
CA GLN A 12 12.34 -4.22 3.50
C GLN A 12 11.34 -3.93 2.37
N GLU A 13 11.01 -4.97 1.61
CA GLU A 13 10.03 -4.92 0.52
C GLU A 13 8.83 -5.81 0.84
N TYR A 14 7.63 -5.29 0.60
CA TYR A 14 6.36 -5.95 0.86
C TYR A 14 5.51 -5.94 -0.41
N SER A 15 5.19 -7.14 -0.92
CA SER A 15 4.37 -7.29 -2.12
C SER A 15 2.89 -7.42 -1.74
N ILE A 16 2.05 -6.57 -2.34
CA ILE A 16 0.59 -6.59 -2.19
C ILE A 16 0.00 -6.92 -3.54
N SER A 17 -0.62 -8.10 -3.67
CA SER A 17 -1.25 -8.59 -4.92
C SER A 17 -2.77 -8.71 -4.85
N THR A 18 -3.35 -8.37 -3.69
CA THR A 18 -4.78 -8.52 -3.39
C THR A 18 -5.61 -7.29 -3.74
N LEU A 19 -4.99 -6.24 -4.28
CA LEU A 19 -5.69 -4.99 -4.58
C LEU A 19 -6.51 -5.11 -5.87
N SER A 20 -7.70 -4.55 -5.85
CA SER A 20 -8.55 -4.29 -7.01
C SER A 20 -8.31 -2.87 -7.53
N GLU A 21 -8.64 -2.63 -8.80
CA GLU A 21 -8.67 -1.26 -9.38
C GLU A 21 -9.75 -0.37 -8.74
N GLU A 22 -10.71 -0.99 -8.05
CA GLU A 22 -11.81 -0.34 -7.35
C GLU A 22 -11.43 0.08 -5.92
N ASP A 23 -10.32 -0.45 -5.41
CA ASP A 23 -9.86 -0.20 -4.07
C ASP A 23 -9.35 1.23 -3.92
N THR A 24 -9.62 1.81 -2.76
CA THR A 24 -9.19 3.17 -2.46
C THR A 24 -7.77 3.20 -1.92
N VAL A 25 -7.20 4.41 -1.85
CA VAL A 25 -5.91 4.62 -1.17
C VAL A 25 -5.97 4.20 0.31
N LEU A 26 -7.15 4.26 0.93
CA LEU A 26 -7.33 3.80 2.31
C LEU A 26 -7.16 2.28 2.43
N ASP A 27 -7.71 1.52 1.48
CA ASP A 27 -7.59 0.05 1.44
C ASP A 27 -6.13 -0.40 1.23
N LEU A 28 -5.39 0.33 0.39
CA LEU A 28 -3.94 0.18 0.27
C LEU A 28 -3.24 0.42 1.62
N LYS A 29 -3.57 1.50 2.32
CA LYS A 29 -2.98 1.81 3.63
C LYS A 29 -3.31 0.77 4.70
N GLN A 30 -4.53 0.22 4.69
CA GLN A 30 -4.91 -0.89 5.58
C GLN A 30 -4.08 -2.14 5.28
N SER A 31 -3.89 -2.47 4.00
CA SER A 31 -3.04 -3.58 3.58
C SER A 31 -1.59 -3.40 4.06
N ILE A 32 -1.05 -2.18 3.93
CA ILE A 32 0.29 -1.84 4.44
C ILE A 32 0.36 -1.96 5.97
N LYS A 33 -0.68 -1.54 6.69
CA LYS A 33 -0.76 -1.68 8.16
C LYS A 33 -0.68 -3.15 8.56
N SER A 34 -1.40 -4.03 7.86
CA SER A 34 -1.38 -5.47 8.14
C SER A 34 0.00 -6.10 7.97
N LEU A 35 0.82 -5.59 7.04
CA LEU A 35 2.17 -6.11 6.77
C LEU A 35 3.28 -5.46 7.61
N THR A 36 3.16 -4.17 7.90
CA THR A 36 4.24 -3.38 8.55
C THR A 36 3.92 -2.99 10.00
N GLY A 37 2.66 -3.12 10.43
CA GLY A 37 2.17 -2.61 11.72
C GLY A 37 2.01 -1.08 11.78
N VAL A 38 2.42 -0.33 10.76
CA VAL A 38 2.34 1.13 10.74
C VAL A 38 0.89 1.57 10.51
N LEU A 39 0.35 2.42 11.39
CA LEU A 39 -1.03 2.91 11.24
C LEU A 39 -1.23 3.75 9.96
N PRO A 40 -2.38 3.66 9.27
CA PRO A 40 -2.68 4.39 8.03
C PRO A 40 -2.44 5.90 8.10
N GLU A 41 -2.69 6.50 9.26
CA GLU A 41 -2.49 7.93 9.52
C GLU A 41 -1.01 8.32 9.60
N ARG A 42 -0.14 7.38 9.98
CA ARG A 42 1.32 7.56 10.06
C ARG A 42 2.03 7.19 8.75
N GLN A 43 1.30 6.68 7.76
CA GLN A 43 1.85 6.31 6.46
C GLN A 43 1.78 7.48 5.47
N LYS A 44 2.96 7.91 5.00
CA LYS A 44 3.09 8.84 3.87
C LYS A 44 3.50 8.05 2.63
N LEU A 45 2.57 7.90 1.68
CA LEU A 45 2.83 7.22 0.41
C LEU A 45 3.61 8.14 -0.52
N LEU A 46 4.77 7.70 -0.99
CA LEU A 46 5.63 8.43 -1.93
C LEU A 46 5.53 7.78 -3.32
N GLY A 47 5.51 8.59 -4.38
CA GLY A 47 5.47 8.07 -5.76
C GLY A 47 4.09 7.65 -6.28
N LEU A 48 3.04 7.74 -5.46
CA LEU A 48 1.66 7.55 -5.90
C LEU A 48 1.17 8.81 -6.62
N LYS A 49 1.25 8.83 -7.96
CA LYS A 49 0.75 9.92 -8.79
C LYS A 49 -0.59 9.51 -9.41
N VAL A 50 -1.60 10.37 -9.26
CA VAL A 50 -2.86 10.27 -10.01
C VAL A 50 -2.63 10.96 -11.37
N LYS A 51 -3.05 10.33 -12.46
CA LYS A 51 -3.10 10.97 -13.78
C LYS A 51 -4.41 11.72 -13.95
#